data_AF-A0A521GDV3-F1
#
_entry.id   AF-A0A521GDV3-F1
#
_cell.length_a   1.000
_cell.length_b   1.000
_cell.length_c   1.000
_cell.angle_alpha   90.00
_cell.angle_beta   90.00
_cell.angle_gamma   90.00
#
_symmetry.space_group_name_H-M   'P 1'
#
loop_
_entity.id
_entity.type
_entity.pdbx_description
1 polymer ?
#
loop_
_entity_poly.entity_id
_entity_poly.type
_entity_poly.pdbx_seq_one_letter_code
_entity_poly.pdbx_strand_id
1 'polypeptide(L)' 'MELQDELDIEIFHTLEQLKRMNEAIHRHGGGDESSQFMTEQFLEMKQRLTRELQDLMSRATEVTWLVAA' A
#
# COMPACT_ATOMS: atom_id res chain seq x y z
N MET A 1 -9.06 -21.77 2.49
CA MET A 1 -8.02 -21.40 3.48
C MET A 1 -6.82 -20.79 2.77
N GLU A 2 -6.24 -21.45 1.74
CA GLU A 2 -5.14 -20.88 0.92
C GLU A 2 -5.39 -19.47 0.38
N LEU A 3 -6.59 -19.17 -0.15
CA LEU A 3 -6.91 -17.84 -0.69
C LEU A 3 -6.88 -16.70 0.35
N GLN A 4 -7.26 -16.98 1.61
CA GLN A 4 -7.22 -15.96 2.67
C GLN A 4 -5.78 -15.67 3.07
N ASP A 5 -4.95 -16.71 3.20
CA ASP A 5 -3.53 -16.56 3.53
C ASP A 5 -2.78 -15.77 2.44
N GLU A 6 -3.09 -16.00 1.16
CA GLU A 6 -2.55 -15.22 0.04
C GLU A 6 -2.93 -13.74 0.13
N LEU A 7 -4.20 -13.42 0.40
CA LEU A 7 -4.68 -12.05 0.57
C LEU A 7 -4.01 -11.36 1.77
N ASP A 8 -3.86 -12.07 2.89
CA ASP A 8 -3.21 -11.52 4.09
C ASP A 8 -1.72 -11.20 3.82
N ILE A 9 -1.03 -12.05 3.06
CA ILE A 9 0.36 -11.80 2.63
C ILE A 9 0.44 -10.58 1.70
N GLU A 10 -0.45 -10.47 0.71
CA GLU A 10 -0.49 -9.33 -0.22
C GLU A 10 -0.81 -8.01 0.51
N ILE A 11 -1.74 -8.02 1.46
CA ILE A 11 -2.07 -6.87 2.32
C ILE A 11 -0.84 -6.46 3.12
N PHE A 12 -0.16 -7.41 3.76
CA PHE A 12 1.04 -7.14 4.54
C PHE A 12 2.14 -6.49 3.70
N HIS A 13 2.43 -7.04 2.51
CA HIS A 13 3.43 -6.48 1.61
C HIS A 13 3.07 -5.06 1.16
N THR A 14 1.81 -4.82 0.81
CA THR A 14 1.32 -3.50 0.40
C THR A 14 1.48 -2.46 1.52
N LEU A 15 1.21 -2.85 2.78
CA LEU A 15 1.43 -2.00 3.95
C LEU A 15 2.91 -1.68 4.19
N GLU A 16 3.80 -2.66 4.06
CA GLU A 16 5.26 -2.46 4.14
C GLU A 16 5.76 -1.50 3.05
N GLN A 17 5.27 -1.62 1.82
CA GLN A 17 5.61 -0.71 0.74
C GLN A 17 5.11 0.72 1.02
N LEU A 18 3.89 0.88 1.53
CA LEU A 18 3.35 2.19 1.93
C LEU A 18 4.19 2.85 3.03
N LYS A 19 4.63 2.07 4.03
CA LYS A 19 5.53 2.55 5.08
C LYS A 19 6.85 3.07 4.50
N ARG A 20 7.49 2.30 3.61
CA ARG A 20 8.74 2.70 2.95
C ARG A 20 8.56 3.95 2.07
N MET A 21 7.42 4.10 1.42
CA MET A 21 7.09 5.31 0.65
C MET A 21 6.94 6.53 1.56
N ASN A 22 6.28 6.40 2.71
CA ASN A 22 6.19 7.50 3.68
C ASN A 22 7.56 7.91 4.21
N GLU A 23 8.45 6.95 4.49
CA GLU A 23 9.83 7.24 4.89
C GLU A 23 10.63 7.94 3.79
N ALA A 24 10.46 7.53 2.51
CA ALA A 24 11.10 8.18 1.38
C ALA A 24 10.61 9.63 1.21
N ILE A 25 9.30 9.87 1.24
CA ILE A 25 8.71 11.21 1.20
C ILE A 25 9.28 12.08 2.33
N HIS A 26 9.36 11.53 3.55
CA HIS A 26 9.89 12.27 4.70
C HIS A 26 11.36 12.64 4.52
N ARG A 27 12.19 11.71 4.01
CA ARG A 27 13.62 11.97 3.73
C ARG A 27 13.85 13.01 2.64
N HIS A 28 12.96 13.08 1.66
CA HIS A 28 13.10 13.97 0.50
C HIS A 28 12.29 15.28 0.62
N GLY A 29 11.41 15.43 1.61
CA GLY A 29 10.57 16.62 1.77
C GLY A 29 11.29 17.91 2.17
N GLY A 30 12.62 17.89 2.38
CA GLY A 30 13.40 19.00 2.96
C GLY A 30 14.43 19.69 2.05
N GLY A 31 14.53 19.34 0.76
CA GLY A 31 15.57 19.88 -0.14
C GLY A 31 15.06 20.28 -1.52
N ASP A 32 15.92 21.03 -2.24
CA ASP A 32 16.01 21.39 -3.68
C ASP A 32 14.93 20.86 -4.68
N GLU A 33 14.73 21.52 -5.82
CA GLU A 33 13.79 21.17 -6.90
C GLU A 33 13.87 19.68 -7.31
N SER A 34 15.06 19.07 -7.31
CA SER A 34 15.21 17.63 -7.57
C SER A 34 14.50 16.74 -6.53
N SER A 35 14.48 17.16 -5.26
CA SER A 35 13.77 16.47 -4.18
C SER A 35 12.25 16.69 -4.24
N GLN A 36 11.77 17.80 -4.82
CA GLN A 36 10.34 17.98 -5.11
C GLN A 36 9.84 16.96 -6.13
N PHE A 37 10.51 16.83 -7.28
CA PHE A 37 10.12 15.85 -8.31
C PHE A 37 10.07 14.41 -7.77
N MET A 38 11.10 14.00 -7.00
CA MET A 38 11.12 12.68 -6.38
C MET A 38 9.98 12.49 -5.37
N THR A 39 9.68 13.53 -4.60
CA THR A 39 8.57 13.51 -3.64
C THR A 39 7.22 13.35 -4.34
N GLU A 40 7.00 14.03 -5.46
CA GLU A 40 5.79 13.87 -6.27
C GLU A 40 5.64 12.43 -6.79
N GLN A 41 6.72 11.84 -7.30
CA GLN A 41 6.72 10.44 -7.74
C GLN A 41 6.41 9.46 -6.59
N PHE A 42 6.95 9.71 -5.40
CA PHE A 42 6.61 8.89 -4.23
C PHE A 42 5.16 9.08 -3.76
N LEU A 43 4.60 10.29 -3.91
CA LEU A 43 3.19 10.56 -3.61
C LEU A 43 2.26 9.84 -4.59
N GLU A 44 2.56 9.84 -5.89
CA GLU A 44 1.81 9.06 -6.88
C GLU A 44 1.85 7.56 -6.57
N MET A 45 3.04 7.04 -6.26
CA MET A 45 3.22 5.64 -5.86
C MET A 45 2.40 5.30 -4.61
N LYS A 46 2.44 6.16 -3.59
CA LYS A 46 1.64 6.02 -2.37
C LYS A 46 0.14 5.98 -2.68
N GLN A 47 -0.35 6.85 -3.56
CA GLN A 47 -1.77 6.84 -3.96
C GLN A 47 -2.17 5.56 -4.69
N ARG A 48 -1.28 5.00 -5.51
CA ARG A 48 -1.52 3.72 -6.18
C ARG A 48 -1.59 2.57 -5.17
N LEU A 49 -0.60 2.45 -4.30
CA LEU A 49 -0.57 1.43 -3.24
C LEU A 49 -1.74 1.55 -2.28
N THR A 50 -2.21 2.77 -2.00
CA THR A 50 -3.41 2.98 -1.16
C THR A 50 -4.66 2.42 -1.83
N ARG A 51 -4.81 2.60 -3.14
CA ARG A 51 -5.94 2.03 -3.90
C ARG A 51 -5.88 0.51 -3.96
N GLU A 52 -4.69 -0.03 -4.18
CA GLU A 52 -4.44 -1.48 -4.15
C GLU A 52 -4.79 -2.09 -2.80
N LEU A 53 -4.37 -1.46 -1.69
CA LEU A 53 -4.73 -1.88 -0.35
C LEU A 53 -6.25 -1.88 -0.13
N GLN A 54 -6.97 -0.87 -0.62
CA GLN A 54 -8.43 -0.81 -0.50
C GLN A 54 -9.11 -1.97 -1.22
N ASP A 55 -8.63 -2.34 -2.42
CA ASP A 55 -9.14 -3.48 -3.18
C ASP A 55 -8.87 -4.81 -2.46
N LEU A 56 -7.63 -5.01 -1.99
CA LEU A 56 -7.25 -6.21 -1.24
C LEU A 56 -8.08 -6.36 0.05
N MET A 57 -8.30 -5.28 0.79
CA MET A 57 -9.15 -5.28 1.98
C MET A 57 -10.62 -5.61 1.66
N SER A 58 -11.14 -5.15 0.52
CA SER A 58 -12.49 -5.52 0.05
C SER A 58 -12.56 -7.02 -0.22
N ARG A 59 -11.61 -7.56 -0.99
CA ARG A 59 -11.51 -8.99 -1.32
C ARG A 59 -11.38 -9.87 -0.07
N ALA A 60 -10.54 -9.46 0.89
CA ALA A 60 -10.38 -10.18 2.16
C ALA A 60 -11.68 -10.19 2.99
N THR A 61 -12.42 -9.09 2.97
CA THR A 61 -13.73 -9.01 3.64
C THR A 61 -14.74 -9.96 2.99
N GLU A 62 -14.81 -10.00 1.67
CA GLU A 62 -15.69 -10.90 0.91
C GLU A 62 -15.38 -12.38 1.18
N VAL A 63 -14.09 -12.76 1.18
CA VAL A 63 -13.65 -14.12 1.49
C VAL A 63 -14.01 -14.49 2.94
N THR A 64 -13.82 -13.57 3.89
CA THR A 64 -14.20 -13.80 5.30
C THR A 64 -15.70 -14.09 5.44
N TRP A 65 -16.56 -13.34 4.73
CA TRP A 65 -18.00 -13.61 4.72
C TRP A 65 -18.36 -14.99 4.15
N LEU A 66 -17.69 -15.41 3.07
CA LEU A 66 -17.90 -16.73 2.46
C LEU A 66 -17.42 -17.89 3.32
N VAL A 67 -16.36 -17.69 4.12
CA VAL A 67 -15.82 -18.72 5.02
C VAL A 67 -16.64 -18.82 6.32
N ALA A 68 -17.28 -17.73 6.75
CA ALA A 68 -18.08 -17.68 7.98
C ALA A 68 -19.55 -18.12 7.81
N ALA A 69 -20.06 -18.15 6.57
CA ALA A 69 -21.42 -18.60 6.21
C ALA A 69 -21.49 -20.12 5.99
#